data_AF-A0A7S2GT22-F1
#
_entry.id   AF-A0A7S2GT22-F1
#
_cell.length_a   1.000
_cell.length_b   1.000
_cell.length_c   1.000
_cell.angle_alpha   90.00
_cell.angle_beta   90.00
_cell.angle_gamma   90.00
#
_symmetry.space_group_name_H-M   'P 1'
#
loop_
_entity.id
_entity.type
_entity.pdbx_description
1 polymer ?
#
loop_
_entity_poly.entity_id
_entity_poly.type
_entity_poly.pdbx_seq_one_letter_code
_entity_poly.pdbx_strand_id
1 'polypeptide(L)'
;ARLVLDPEKEAKPDGWTRFVCFSDTHGLHDRISKEHHVEADVLLHAGDFSNTGELDQVRSFAQWLKDYPARHKVAIAGNHDVTFEPEYYARKWHRYHAEQFDCTAVREALISSGACVYLEDAAVEIEGYTIYGSP
;
A
#
# COMPACT_ATOMS: atom_id res chain seq x y z
N ALA A 1 -4.41 -2.83 21.37
CA ALA A 1 -3.45 -1.96 20.64
C ALA A 1 -3.20 -0.70 21.44
N ARG A 2 -2.03 -0.06 21.27
CA ARG A 2 -1.67 1.24 21.87
C ARG A 2 -1.21 2.16 20.75
N LEU A 3 -1.70 3.40 20.75
CA LEU A 3 -1.21 4.44 19.82
C LEU A 3 0.13 4.98 20.32
N VAL A 4 1.09 5.12 19.40
CA VAL A 4 2.39 5.74 19.66
C VAL A 4 2.39 7.12 19.02
N LEU A 5 2.47 8.18 19.85
CA LEU A 5 2.38 9.57 19.36
C LEU A 5 3.73 10.10 18.88
N ASP A 6 4.82 9.69 19.53
CA ASP A 6 6.19 10.09 19.20
C ASP A 6 7.07 8.84 19.12
N PRO A 7 7.09 8.16 17.96
CA PRO A 7 7.77 6.88 17.79
C PRO A 7 9.30 6.97 17.86
N GLU A 8 9.88 8.16 17.73
CA GLU A 8 11.32 8.40 17.92
C GLU A 8 11.70 8.48 19.40
N LYS A 9 10.83 9.07 20.24
CA LYS A 9 11.06 9.16 21.69
C LYS A 9 10.57 7.94 22.47
N GLU A 10 9.62 7.20 21.91
CA GLU A 10 9.04 6.02 22.53
C GLU A 10 9.58 4.74 21.88
N ALA A 11 10.51 4.07 22.56
CA ALA A 11 11.01 2.77 22.12
C ALA A 11 9.87 1.73 22.09
N LYS A 12 9.90 0.85 21.08
CA LYS A 12 8.97 -0.29 20.97
C LYS A 12 9.24 -1.24 22.15
N PRO A 13 8.25 -1.57 23.01
CA PRO A 13 8.45 -2.49 24.11
C PRO A 13 8.84 -3.90 23.65
N ASP A 14 9.57 -4.63 24.48
CA ASP A 14 9.96 -6.01 24.20
C ASP A 14 8.74 -6.91 24.03
N GLY A 15 8.76 -7.75 22.99
CA GLY A 15 7.66 -8.65 22.64
C GLY A 15 6.47 -7.98 21.94
N TRP A 16 6.55 -6.69 21.62
CA TRP A 16 5.52 -5.99 20.87
C TRP A 16 5.86 -5.87 19.38
N THR A 17 4.82 -5.86 18.56
CA THR A 17 4.90 -5.54 17.13
C THR A 17 4.43 -4.10 16.90
N ARG A 18 5.23 -3.33 16.15
CA ARG A 18 4.91 -1.97 15.74
C ARG A 18 4.37 -1.98 14.32
N PHE A 19 3.12 -1.55 14.19
CA PHE A 19 2.48 -1.29 12.91
C PHE A 19 2.58 0.20 12.59
N VAL A 20 2.88 0.52 11.34
CA VAL A 20 2.66 1.85 10.77
C VAL A 20 1.57 1.74 9.70
N CYS A 21 0.62 2.67 9.72
CA CYS A 21 -0.57 2.59 8.89
C CYS A 21 -0.67 3.84 8.01
N PHE A 22 -0.82 3.61 6.72
CA PHE A 22 -1.13 4.60 5.70
C PHE A 22 -2.40 4.19 4.95
N SER A 23 -3.01 5.16 4.30
CA SER A 23 -4.16 5.01 3.40
C SER A 23 -4.26 6.28 2.57
N ASP A 24 -4.98 6.23 1.45
CA ASP A 24 -5.40 7.44 0.73
C ASP A 24 -4.21 8.36 0.38
N THR A 25 -3.10 7.77 -0.07
CA THR A 25 -1.96 8.58 -0.51
C THR A 25 -2.22 9.22 -1.86
N HIS A 26 -3.10 8.66 -2.70
CA HIS A 26 -3.50 9.23 -4.00
C HIS A 26 -2.30 9.64 -4.88
N GLY A 27 -1.25 8.81 -4.90
CA GLY A 27 0.01 9.08 -5.62
C GLY A 27 0.91 10.16 -5.00
N LEU A 28 0.60 10.61 -3.78
CA LEU A 28 1.34 11.66 -3.05
C LEU A 28 2.21 11.12 -1.92
N HIS A 29 2.53 9.82 -1.92
CA HIS A 29 3.38 9.18 -0.91
C HIS A 29 4.75 9.85 -0.75
N ASP A 30 5.31 10.43 -1.81
CA ASP A 30 6.57 11.21 -1.75
C ASP A 30 6.43 12.55 -1.01
N ARG A 31 5.21 13.01 -0.74
CA ARG A 31 4.94 14.23 0.05
C ARG A 31 4.81 13.96 1.54
N ILE A 32 4.78 12.69 1.95
CA ILE A 32 4.78 12.32 3.36
C ILE A 32 6.13 12.75 3.95
N SER A 33 6.11 13.57 5.00
CA SER A 33 7.34 14.03 5.65
C SER A 33 8.16 12.84 6.16
N LYS A 34 9.49 12.94 6.08
CA LYS A 34 10.41 11.93 6.59
C LYS A 34 10.24 11.66 8.08
N GLU A 35 9.68 12.60 8.85
CA GLU A 35 9.33 12.39 10.26
C GLU A 35 8.26 11.30 10.46
N HIS A 36 7.48 10.98 9.43
CA HIS A 36 6.51 9.89 9.43
C HIS A 36 7.09 8.58 8.86
N HIS A 37 8.35 8.57 8.43
CA HIS A 37 9.06 7.39 7.95
C HIS A 37 9.76 6.72 9.13
N VAL A 38 8.96 6.11 9.99
CA VAL A 38 9.39 5.55 11.27
C VAL A 38 9.67 4.07 11.14
N GLU A 39 10.68 3.56 11.84
CA GLU A 39 10.94 2.13 11.84
C GLU A 39 9.74 1.36 12.40
N ALA A 40 9.33 0.32 11.68
CA ALA A 40 8.19 -0.52 12.03
C ALA A 40 8.46 -1.98 11.66
N ASP A 41 7.75 -2.89 12.32
CA ASP A 41 7.80 -4.30 11.93
C ASP A 41 6.91 -4.54 10.71
N VAL A 42 5.74 -3.87 10.68
CA VAL A 42 4.76 -4.02 9.60
C VAL A 42 4.25 -2.66 9.16
N LEU A 43 4.34 -2.36 7.87
CA LEU A 43 3.60 -1.28 7.22
C LEU A 43 2.31 -1.83 6.63
N LEU A 44 1.19 -1.16 6.90
CA LEU A 44 -0.10 -1.41 6.29
C LEU A 44 -0.48 -0.21 5.42
N HIS A 45 -0.82 -0.44 4.15
CA HIS A 45 -1.46 0.54 3.29
C HIS A 45 -2.89 0.11 2.96
N ALA A 46 -3.88 0.86 3.44
CA ALA A 46 -5.29 0.46 3.44
C ALA A 46 -6.08 0.91 2.19
N GLY A 47 -5.42 0.93 1.02
CA GLY A 47 -6.04 1.34 -0.25
C GLY A 47 -5.79 2.79 -0.66
N ASP A 48 -6.22 3.11 -1.88
CA ASP A 48 -6.10 4.43 -2.53
C ASP A 48 -4.65 4.91 -2.59
N PHE A 49 -3.74 4.02 -3.00
CA PHE A 49 -2.33 4.36 -3.16
C PHE A 49 -2.06 5.20 -4.42
N SER A 50 -2.89 5.06 -5.44
CA SER A 50 -2.89 5.86 -6.67
C SER A 50 -4.10 6.80 -6.72
N ASN A 51 -4.03 7.83 -7.56
CA ASN A 51 -5.16 8.74 -7.79
C ASN A 51 -6.19 8.12 -8.73
N THR A 52 -5.73 7.41 -9.76
CA THR A 52 -6.60 6.82 -10.81
C THR A 52 -6.04 5.51 -11.40
N GLY A 53 -5.13 4.81 -10.71
CA GLY A 53 -4.64 3.50 -11.13
C GLY A 53 -3.60 3.50 -12.24
N GLU A 54 -2.93 4.62 -12.53
CA GLU A 54 -1.91 4.69 -13.59
C GLU A 54 -0.66 3.89 -13.26
N LEU A 55 -0.11 3.20 -14.26
CA LEU A 55 1.08 2.34 -14.13
C LEU A 55 2.26 3.03 -13.42
N ASP A 56 2.55 4.28 -13.77
CA ASP A 56 3.69 5.00 -13.20
C ASP A 56 3.47 5.40 -11.74
N GLN A 57 2.22 5.66 -11.34
CA GLN A 57 1.89 5.89 -9.93
C GLN A 57 2.05 4.60 -9.11
N VAL A 58 1.60 3.47 -9.65
CA VAL A 58 1.76 2.16 -8.99
C VAL A 58 3.22 1.77 -8.86
N ARG A 59 4.05 2.03 -9.89
CA ARG A 59 5.50 1.84 -9.82
C ARG A 59 6.15 2.75 -8.78
N SER A 60 5.75 4.03 -8.74
CA SER A 60 6.25 4.99 -7.76
C SER A 60 5.89 4.54 -6.33
N PHE A 61 4.66 4.10 -6.11
CA PHE A 61 4.19 3.56 -4.83
C PHE A 61 4.96 2.29 -4.43
N ALA A 62 5.16 1.35 -5.35
CA ALA A 62 5.94 0.14 -5.10
C ALA A 62 7.39 0.48 -4.72
N GLN A 63 7.99 1.50 -5.34
CA GLN A 63 9.33 1.96 -4.98
C GLN A 63 9.35 2.60 -3.58
N TRP A 64 8.38 3.45 -3.28
CA TRP A 64 8.23 4.05 -1.94
C TRP A 64 8.09 2.99 -0.84
N LEU A 65 7.30 1.93 -1.07
CA LEU A 65 7.17 0.80 -0.15
C LEU A 65 8.50 0.04 0.04
N LYS A 66 9.30 -0.13 -1.02
CA LYS A 66 10.62 -0.76 -0.91
C LYS A 66 11.56 0.04 -0.03
N ASP A 67 11.55 1.36 -0.19
CA ASP A 67 12.42 2.28 0.51
C ASP A 67 11.96 2.57 1.96
N TYR A 68 10.70 2.28 2.29
CA TYR A 68 10.18 2.47 3.63
C TYR A 68 10.86 1.54 4.66
N PRO A 69 11.28 2.04 5.84
CA PRO A 69 12.01 1.27 6.86
C PRO A 69 11.09 0.35 7.69
N ALA A 70 10.32 -0.50 7.01
CA ALA A 70 9.53 -1.54 7.63
C ALA A 70 10.00 -2.94 7.19
N ARG A 71 10.00 -3.90 8.11
CA ARG A 71 10.40 -5.29 7.81
C ARG A 71 9.42 -5.97 6.85
N HIS A 72 8.13 -5.80 7.11
CA HIS A 72 7.04 -6.31 6.29
C HIS A 72 6.18 -5.16 5.76
N LYS A 73 5.61 -5.33 4.56
CA LYS A 73 4.70 -4.37 3.96
C LYS A 73 3.49 -5.12 3.42
N VAL A 74 2.29 -4.65 3.73
CA VAL A 74 1.03 -5.18 3.26
C VAL A 74 0.23 -4.03 2.63
N ALA A 75 -0.33 -4.27 1.46
CA ALA A 75 -1.18 -3.30 0.79
C ALA A 75 -2.45 -3.96 0.27
N ILE A 76 -3.54 -3.21 0.26
CA ILE A 76 -4.75 -3.51 -0.50
C ILE A 76 -5.00 -2.39 -1.50
N ALA A 77 -5.82 -2.65 -2.52
CA ALA A 77 -6.35 -1.61 -3.40
C ALA A 77 -7.51 -0.87 -2.71
N GLY A 78 -7.77 0.35 -3.16
CA GLY A 78 -9.00 1.10 -2.85
C GLY A 78 -9.75 1.49 -4.12
N ASN A 79 -10.79 2.32 -3.97
CA ASN A 79 -11.66 2.68 -5.09
C ASN A 79 -11.01 3.62 -6.12
N HIS A 80 -9.88 4.26 -5.79
CA HIS A 80 -9.09 5.07 -6.73
C HIS A 80 -8.07 4.25 -7.52
N ASP A 81 -7.74 3.04 -7.06
CA ASP A 81 -6.85 2.12 -7.74
C ASP A 81 -7.60 1.36 -8.85
N VAL A 82 -8.33 2.08 -9.72
CA VAL A 82 -9.35 1.50 -10.61
C VAL A 82 -8.84 0.41 -11.56
N THR A 83 -7.55 0.40 -11.90
CA THR A 83 -6.92 -0.65 -12.72
C THR A 83 -6.75 -1.97 -11.97
N PHE A 84 -6.92 -1.99 -10.65
CA PHE A 84 -6.98 -3.18 -9.82
C PHE A 84 -8.36 -3.85 -9.84
N GLU A 85 -9.38 -3.24 -10.44
CA GLU A 85 -10.70 -3.87 -10.72
C GLU A 85 -10.91 -3.93 -12.25
N PRO A 86 -10.38 -4.96 -12.95
CA PRO A 86 -10.34 -5.01 -14.42
C PRO A 86 -11.73 -4.94 -15.07
N GLU A 87 -12.74 -5.59 -14.49
CA GLU A 87 -14.11 -5.62 -14.99
C GLU A 87 -14.77 -4.24 -14.92
N TYR A 88 -14.53 -3.48 -13.85
CA TYR A 88 -14.97 -2.10 -13.74
C TYR A 88 -14.23 -1.21 -14.73
N TYR A 89 -12.90 -1.30 -14.76
CA TYR A 89 -12.06 -0.47 -15.60
C TYR A 89 -12.34 -0.67 -17.09
N ALA A 90 -12.49 -1.91 -17.56
CA ALA A 90 -12.84 -2.21 -18.95
C ALA A 90 -14.11 -1.48 -19.43
N ARG A 91 -15.07 -1.23 -18.54
CA ARG A 91 -16.33 -0.52 -18.84
C ARG A 91 -16.25 0.99 -18.65
N LYS A 92 -15.35 1.47 -17.78
CA LYS A 92 -15.34 2.84 -17.26
C LYS A 92 -14.03 3.61 -17.46
N TRP A 93 -13.02 3.01 -18.12
CA TRP A 93 -11.70 3.60 -18.28
C TRP A 93 -11.73 5.04 -18.83
N HIS A 94 -12.63 5.32 -19.78
CA HIS A 94 -12.79 6.63 -20.42
C HIS A 94 -13.22 7.75 -19.45
N ARG A 95 -13.65 7.42 -18.23
CA ARG A 95 -13.92 8.40 -17.17
C ARG A 95 -12.65 8.92 -16.51
N TYR A 96 -11.57 8.17 -16.61
CA TYR A 96 -10.32 8.40 -15.88
C TYR A 96 -9.17 8.75 -16.83
N HIS A 97 -9.07 8.04 -17.96
CA HIS A 97 -7.89 8.09 -18.83
C HIS A 97 -8.26 8.35 -20.29
N ALA A 98 -7.36 9.00 -21.02
CA ALA A 98 -7.48 9.22 -22.47
C ALA A 98 -7.27 7.93 -23.28
N GLU A 99 -6.51 6.99 -22.71
CA GLU A 99 -6.21 5.68 -23.28
C GLU A 99 -6.40 4.59 -22.22
N GLN A 100 -6.70 3.38 -22.66
CA GLN A 100 -6.89 2.24 -21.76
C GLN A 100 -5.53 1.68 -21.30
N PHE A 101 -5.35 1.56 -19.98
CA PHE A 101 -4.20 0.85 -19.42
C PHE A 101 -4.39 -0.67 -19.46
N ASP A 102 -3.27 -1.39 -19.56
CA ASP A 102 -3.22 -2.83 -19.31
C ASP A 102 -3.26 -3.10 -17.80
N CYS A 103 -4.43 -3.50 -17.30
CA CYS A 103 -4.63 -3.84 -15.89
C CYS A 103 -3.68 -4.93 -15.39
N THR A 104 -3.33 -5.90 -16.22
CA THR A 104 -2.40 -6.98 -15.84
C THR A 104 -1.02 -6.40 -15.59
N ALA A 105 -0.51 -5.60 -16.52
CA ALA A 105 0.79 -4.94 -16.37
C ALA A 105 0.84 -4.00 -15.15
N VAL A 106 -0.27 -3.30 -14.85
CA VAL A 106 -0.36 -2.43 -13.67
C VAL A 106 -0.33 -3.23 -12.38
N ARG A 107 -1.13 -4.30 -12.25
CA ARG A 107 -1.15 -5.15 -11.06
C ARG A 107 0.21 -5.83 -10.85
N GLU A 108 0.83 -6.34 -11.91
CA GLU A 108 2.16 -6.95 -11.85
C GLU A 108 3.24 -5.95 -11.37
N ALA A 109 3.11 -4.67 -11.70
CA ALA A 109 4.05 -3.64 -11.24
C ALA A 109 4.07 -3.47 -9.71
N LEU A 110 3.01 -3.86 -9.00
CA LEU A 110 2.99 -3.94 -7.54
C LEU A 110 3.31 -5.36 -7.05
N ILE A 111 2.53 -6.35 -7.49
CA ILE A 111 2.54 -7.71 -6.95
C ILE A 111 3.88 -8.41 -7.21
N SER A 112 4.41 -8.30 -8.43
CA SER A 112 5.66 -8.95 -8.83
C SER A 112 6.90 -8.14 -8.46
N SER A 113 6.74 -6.94 -7.91
CA SER A 113 7.86 -6.05 -7.56
C SER A 113 8.63 -6.50 -6.32
N GLY A 114 8.01 -7.33 -5.47
CA GLY A 114 8.51 -7.68 -4.14
C GLY A 114 8.41 -6.55 -3.11
N ALA A 115 7.69 -5.46 -3.42
CA ALA A 115 7.54 -4.31 -2.52
C ALA A 115 6.67 -4.61 -1.29
N CYS A 116 5.62 -5.41 -1.45
CA CYS A 116 4.67 -5.77 -0.40
C CYS A 116 3.98 -7.10 -0.68
N VAL A 117 3.32 -7.64 0.35
CA VAL A 117 2.25 -8.62 0.18
C VAL A 117 0.97 -7.85 -0.18
N TYR A 118 0.50 -8.02 -1.41
CA TYR A 118 -0.81 -7.51 -1.81
C TYR A 118 -1.91 -8.49 -1.41
N LEU A 119 -2.98 -8.01 -0.78
CA LEU A 119 -4.11 -8.84 -0.33
C LEU A 119 -5.39 -8.44 -1.07
N GLU A 120 -6.12 -9.44 -1.55
CA GLU A 120 -7.42 -9.31 -2.22
C GLU A 120 -8.31 -10.48 -1.83
N ASP A 121 -9.27 -10.21 -0.93
CA ASP A 121 -10.06 -11.21 -0.21
C ASP A 121 -9.23 -12.38 0.34
N ALA A 122 -8.09 -12.01 0.93
CA ALA A 122 -7.07 -12.95 1.37
C ALA A 122 -6.46 -12.53 2.71
N ALA A 123 -5.83 -13.50 3.37
CA ALA A 123 -5.10 -13.28 4.61
C ALA A 123 -3.63 -13.71 4.51
N VAL A 124 -2.80 -13.11 5.35
CA VAL A 124 -1.39 -13.49 5.56
C VAL A 124 -1.08 -13.50 7.06
N GLU A 125 -0.18 -14.38 7.49
CA GLU A 125 0.35 -14.38 8.85
C GLU A 125 1.72 -13.68 8.91
N ILE A 126 1.82 -12.63 9.72
CA ILE A 126 3.04 -11.80 9.87
C ILE A 126 3.20 -11.43 11.35
N GLU A 127 4.41 -11.62 11.91
CA GLU A 127 4.72 -11.32 13.31
C GLU A 127 3.73 -11.96 14.32
N GLY A 128 3.15 -13.12 13.97
CA GLY A 128 2.15 -13.82 14.80
C GLY A 128 0.71 -13.28 14.68
N TYR A 129 0.46 -12.34 13.78
CA TYR A 129 -0.87 -11.79 13.49
C TYR A 129 -1.39 -12.29 12.15
N THR A 130 -2.67 -12.68 12.10
CA THR A 130 -3.41 -12.86 10.84
C THR A 130 -3.94 -11.51 10.37
N ILE A 131 -3.51 -11.08 9.18
CA ILE A 131 -3.91 -9.83 8.54
C ILE A 131 -4.78 -10.18 7.33
N TYR A 132 -6.04 -9.75 7.32
CA TYR A 132 -6.98 -9.94 6.20
C TYR A 132 -7.18 -8.62 5.43
N GLY A 133 -7.19 -8.68 4.10
CA GLY A 133 -7.47 -7.55 3.21
C GLY A 133 -8.66 -7.84 2.30
N SER A 134 -9.60 -6.90 2.20
CA SER A 134 -10.92 -7.06 1.56
C SER A 134 -11.20 -6.14 0.34
N PRO A 135 -10.17 -5.68 -0.40
CA PRO A 135 -10.22 -4.51 -1.30
C PRO A 135 -11.51 -4.32 -2.10
#